data_AF-A0A838VT26-F1
#
_entry.id   AF-A0A838VT26-F1
#
_cell.length_a   1.000
_cell.length_b   1.000
_cell.length_c   1.000
_cell.angle_alpha   90.00
_cell.angle_beta   90.00
_cell.angle_gamma   90.00
#
_symmetry.space_group_name_H-M   'P 1'
#
loop_
_entity.id
_entity.type
_entity.pdbx_description
1 polymer ?
#
loop_
_entity_poly.entity_id
_entity_poly.type
_entity_poly.pdbx_seq_one_letter_code
_entity_poly.pdbx_strand_id
1 'polypeptide(L)' 'REAFGSGGDLLFGAFTIADAMYAPVVSRFMTYGVQLDSICSANAEAILALPAMQEWIAAAKSETETIESYTNPIE' A
#
# COMPACT_ATOMS: atom_id res chain seq x y z
N ARG A 1 -1.35 -15.91 -6.63
CA ARG A 1 -0.26 -16.41 -5.74
C ARG A 1 -0.16 -17.94 -5.73
N GLU A 2 -0.99 -18.68 -6.47
CA GLU A 2 -1.05 -20.15 -6.45
C GLU A 2 0.21 -20.86 -6.97
N ALA A 3 0.86 -20.32 -8.01
CA ALA A 3 2.02 -20.98 -8.62
C ALA A 3 3.35 -20.72 -7.89
N PHE A 4 3.51 -19.54 -7.28
CA PHE A 4 4.81 -19.07 -6.78
C PHE A 4 4.76 -18.41 -5.39
N GLY A 5 3.59 -18.36 -4.74
CA GLY A 5 3.38 -17.68 -3.47
C GLY A 5 3.59 -18.55 -2.23
N SER A 6 4.10 -19.77 -2.38
CA SER A 6 4.32 -20.69 -1.26
C SER A 6 5.33 -20.10 -0.26
N GLY A 7 5.00 -20.11 1.04
CA GLY A 7 5.94 -19.75 2.11
C GLY A 7 5.77 -18.36 2.73
N GLY A 8 4.69 -17.64 2.43
CA GLY A 8 4.33 -16.41 3.14
C GLY A 8 3.14 -15.70 2.51
N ASP A 9 2.88 -14.46 2.91
CA ASP A 9 1.68 -13.68 2.53
C ASP A 9 1.92 -12.62 1.43
N LEU A 10 3.15 -12.54 0.93
CA LEU A 10 3.57 -11.66 -0.16
C LEU A 10 3.50 -12.34 -1.54
N LEU A 11 3.57 -11.58 -2.63
CA LEU A 11 3.22 -12.05 -3.98
C LEU A 11 3.95 -13.36 -4.38
N PHE A 12 5.21 -13.49 -3.98
CA PHE A 12 6.07 -14.66 -4.23
C PHE A 12 6.52 -15.36 -2.92
N GLY A 13 5.68 -15.31 -1.89
CA GLY A 13 5.94 -15.91 -0.57
C GLY A 13 6.77 -14.99 0.32
N ALA A 14 8.00 -14.69 -0.09
CA ALA A 14 8.86 -13.70 0.55
C ALA A 14 8.72 -12.31 -0.09
N PHE A 15 9.28 -11.28 0.56
CA PHE A 15 9.29 -9.92 0.02
C PHE A 15 10.14 -9.84 -1.24
N THR A 16 9.59 -9.20 -2.27
CA THR A 16 10.26 -8.96 -3.54
C THR A 16 10.05 -7.54 -4.04
N ILE A 17 10.76 -7.17 -5.12
CA ILE A 17 10.54 -5.90 -5.80
C ILE A 17 9.10 -5.74 -6.30
N ALA A 18 8.39 -6.84 -6.60
CA ALA A 18 7.00 -6.78 -7.02
C ALA A 18 6.12 -6.20 -5.90
N ASP A 19 6.33 -6.61 -4.65
CA ASP A 19 5.57 -6.09 -3.50
C ASP A 19 5.84 -4.59 -3.30
N ALA A 20 7.10 -4.16 -3.45
CA ALA A 20 7.47 -2.75 -3.40
C ALA A 20 6.77 -1.92 -4.49
N MET A 21 6.71 -2.44 -5.72
CA MET A 21 6.03 -1.77 -6.83
C MET A 21 4.51 -1.66 -6.63
N TYR A 22 3.89 -2.62 -5.93
CA TYR A 22 2.45 -2.64 -5.65
C TYR A 22 2.04 -1.94 -4.36
N ALA A 23 2.98 -1.64 -3.45
CA ALA A 23 2.70 -0.94 -2.21
C ALA A 23 1.91 0.39 -2.36
N PRO A 24 2.18 1.26 -3.37
CA PRO A 24 1.37 2.46 -3.60
C PRO A 24 -0.06 2.18 -4.07
N VAL A 25 -0.31 1.01 -4.68
CA VAL A 25 -1.66 0.59 -5.07
C VAL A 25 -2.43 0.11 -3.85
N VAL A 26 -1.79 -0.69 -3.01
CA VAL A 26 -2.35 -1.17 -1.74
C VAL A 26 -2.77 -0.01 -0.84
N SER A 27 -1.95 1.05 -0.75
CA SER A 27 -2.27 2.21 0.09
C SER A 27 -3.55 2.93 -0.36
N ARG A 28 -3.87 2.94 -1.67
CA ARG A 28 -5.10 3.54 -2.21
C ARG A 28 -6.35 2.76 -1.82
N PHE A 29 -6.27 1.44 -1.68
CA PHE A 29 -7.42 0.66 -1.23
C PHE A 29 -7.85 1.04 0.18
N MET A 30 -6.90 1.44 1.02
CA MET A 30 -7.17 1.88 2.40
C MET A 30 -7.86 3.25 2.47
N THR A 31 -7.60 4.14 1.51
CA THR A 31 -8.13 5.50 1.54
C THR A 31 -9.42 5.65 0.73
N TYR A 32 -9.61 4.84 -0.32
CA TYR A 32 -10.76 4.98 -1.23
C TYR A 32 -11.94 4.05 -0.90
N GLY A 33 -11.82 3.19 0.12
CA GLY A 33 -12.92 2.32 0.55
C GLY A 33 -13.26 1.20 -0.45
N VAL A 34 -12.29 0.78 -1.26
CA VAL A 34 -12.46 -0.32 -2.22
C VAL A 34 -12.58 -1.64 -1.47
N GLN A 35 -13.64 -2.40 -1.74
CA GLN A 35 -13.80 -3.74 -1.17
C GLN A 35 -12.89 -4.73 -1.88
N LEU A 36 -12.09 -5.45 -1.10
CA LEU A 36 -11.20 -6.51 -1.58
C LEU A 36 -11.78 -7.88 -1.22
N ASP A 37 -11.54 -8.86 -2.08
CA ASP A 37 -11.73 -10.26 -1.69
C ASP A 37 -10.71 -10.67 -0.62
N SER A 38 -10.93 -11.84 0.00
CA SER A 38 -10.09 -12.31 1.09
C SER A 38 -8.61 -12.49 0.73
N ILE A 39 -8.31 -12.86 -0.53
CA ILE A 39 -6.94 -13.13 -0.98
C ILE A 39 -6.19 -11.80 -1.14
N CYS A 40 -6.85 -10.82 -1.77
CA CYS A 40 -6.33 -9.48 -1.94
C CYS A 40 -6.18 -8.75 -0.59
N SER A 41 -7.14 -8.90 0.32
CA SER A 41 -7.05 -8.32 1.68
C SER A 41 -5.85 -8.85 2.43
N ALA A 42 -5.64 -10.18 2.45
CA ALA A 42 -4.50 -10.78 3.14
C ALA A 42 -3.15 -10.29 2.59
N ASN A 43 -3.02 -10.14 1.27
CA ASN A 43 -1.81 -9.58 0.67
C ASN A 43 -1.62 -8.09 1.00
N ALA A 44 -2.70 -7.31 0.96
CA ALA A 44 -2.67 -5.89 1.33
C ALA A 44 -2.25 -5.70 2.80
N GLU A 45 -2.82 -6.50 3.70
CA GLU A 45 -2.46 -6.52 5.13
C GLU A 45 -0.98 -6.90 5.33
N ALA A 46 -0.47 -7.91 4.62
CA ALA A 46 0.93 -8.30 4.69
C ALA A 46 1.88 -7.19 4.23
N ILE A 47 1.55 -6.49 3.14
CA ILE A 47 2.32 -5.34 2.65
C ILE A 47 2.28 -4.21 3.68
N LEU A 48 1.11 -3.88 4.22
CA LEU A 48 0.97 -2.83 5.22
C LEU A 48 1.71 -3.15 6.52
N ALA A 49 1.80 -4.40 6.92
CA ALA A 49 2.51 -4.82 8.13
C ALA A 49 4.04 -4.69 8.02
N LEU A 50 4.59 -4.44 6.82
CA LEU A 50 6.04 -4.28 6.64
C LEU A 50 6.56 -3.06 7.43
N PRO A 51 7.68 -3.18 8.17
CA PRO A 51 8.27 -2.05 8.89
C PRO A 51 8.53 -0.83 8.00
N ALA A 52 9.03 -1.06 6.78
CA ALA A 52 9.26 0.01 5.81
C ALA A 52 7.97 0.71 5.34
N MET A 53 6.85 -0.03 5.24
CA MET A 53 5.56 0.59 4.93
C MET A 53 5.03 1.42 6.09
N GLN A 54 5.19 0.95 7.33
CA GLN A 54 4.80 1.71 8.52
C GLN A 54 5.61 3.01 8.63
N GLU A 55 6.92 2.95 8.38
CA GLU A 55 7.78 4.14 8.32
C GLU A 55 7.34 5.11 7.22
N TRP A 56 7.08 4.61 6.01
CA TRP A 56 6.63 5.44 4.90
C TRP A 56 5.26 6.09 5.17
N ILE A 57 4.31 5.36 5.74
CA ILE A 57 3.00 5.91 6.13
C ILE A 57 3.15 6.98 7.20
N ALA A 58 4.04 6.79 8.17
CA ALA A 58 4.30 7.79 9.21
C ALA A 58 4.90 9.07 8.61
N ALA A 59 5.87 8.94 7.71
CA ALA A 59 6.48 10.06 6.99
C ALA A 59 5.42 10.82 6.16
N ALA A 60 4.61 10.11 5.38
CA ALA A 60 3.55 10.71 4.55
C ALA A 60 2.51 11.47 5.39
N LYS A 61 2.18 11.00 6.61
CA LYS A 61 1.29 11.72 7.54
C LYS A 61 1.91 12.98 8.13
N SER A 62 3.24 13.10 8.13
CA SER A 62 3.97 14.25 8.62
C SER A 62 4.28 15.29 7.54
N GLU A 63 4.04 14.97 6.27
CA GLU A 63 4.20 15.92 5.17
C GLU A 63 3.26 17.12 5.33
N THR A 64 3.81 18.31 5.13
CA THR A 64 3.08 19.58 5.24
C THR A 64 3.09 20.36 3.93
N GLU A 65 3.81 19.85 2.94
CA GLU A 65 3.94 20.40 1.62
C GLU A 65 2.59 20.36 0.88
N THR A 66 2.10 21.54 0.50
CA THR A 66 0.88 21.68 -0.28
C THR A 66 1.21 22.23 -1.66
N ILE A 67 0.52 21.74 -2.69
CA ILE A 67 0.61 22.32 -4.03
C ILE A 67 -0.51 23.37 -4.14
N GLU A 68 -0.13 24.64 -4.29
CA GLU A 68 -1.04 25.80 -4.26
C GLU A 68 -2.23 25.65 -5.22
N SER A 69 -1.98 25.16 -6.44
CA SER A 69 -3.01 24.95 -7.47
C SER A 69 -4.09 23.91 -7.11
N TYR A 70 -3.88 23.09 -6.07
CA TYR A 70 -4.83 22.08 -5.59
C TYR A 70 -5.36 22.36 -4.18
N THR A 71 -4.95 23.48 -3.56
CA THR A 71 -5.28 23.80 -2.16
C THR A 71 -6.21 25.00 -2.04
N ASN A 72 -6.23 25.89 -3.03
CA ASN A 72 -7.23 26.97 -3.09
C ASN A 72 -8.56 26.44 -3.66
N PRO A 73 -9.72 26.87 -3.11
CA PRO A 73 -11.00 26.62 -3.76
C PRO A 73 -10.95 27.17 -5.18
N ILE A 74 -11.50 26.42 -6.13
CA ILE A 74 -11.75 26.95 -7.48
C ILE A 74 -12.63 28.20 -7.29
N GLU A 75 -12.12 29.38 -7.66
CA GLU A 75 -12.94 30.61 -7.76
C GLU A 75 -14.07 30.42 -8.78
#